data_AF-A0A0L0UJ99-F1
#
_entry.id   AF-A0A0L0UJ99-F1
#
_cell.length_a   1.000
_cell.length_b   1.000
_cell.length_c   1.000
_cell.angle_alpha   90.00
_cell.angle_beta   90.00
_cell.angle_gamma   90.00
#
_symmetry.space_group_name_H-M   'P 1'
#
loop_
_entity.id
_entity.type
_entity.pdbx_description
1 polymer ?
#
loop_
_entity_poly.entity_id
_entity_poly.type
_entity_poly.pdbx_seq_one_letter_code
_entity_poly.pdbx_strand_id
1 'polypeptide(L)'
;MLPVTKATPLVRIVFNSIRIALYKADFEQNENGLMDYLHDVGKGLPKDTKFSLIVPMHISWQMEGATMRLRDFPLYLFSLPRPQAQNGHQQERDLSQYTWQFESDFVIADEMCGIESIRTLQSIVIPPHHSLNGNIYTIDIPKSIMPVKTYAKPFIKIKSTAP
;
A
#
# COMPACT_ATOMS: atom_id res chain seq x y z
N MET A 1 18.21 24.82 -2.36
CA MET A 1 17.18 23.97 -3.00
C MET A 1 17.74 23.52 -4.34
N LEU A 2 17.96 22.22 -4.55
CA LEU A 2 18.30 21.70 -5.88
C LEU A 2 17.11 21.97 -6.82
N PRO A 3 17.34 22.47 -8.05
CA PRO A 3 16.25 22.68 -8.99
C PRO A 3 15.65 21.32 -9.32
N VAL A 4 14.32 21.21 -9.19
CA VAL A 4 13.57 20.05 -9.68
C VAL A 4 13.77 20.01 -11.19
N THR A 5 14.72 19.20 -11.63
CA THR A 5 14.98 18.98 -13.06
C THR A 5 13.68 18.45 -13.65
N LYS A 6 13.19 19.09 -14.70
CA LYS A 6 11.93 18.77 -15.41
C LYS A 6 12.09 17.47 -16.23
N ALA A 7 12.61 16.41 -15.61
CA ALA A 7 12.85 15.14 -16.25
C ALA A 7 11.54 14.34 -16.32
N THR A 8 11.31 13.68 -17.46
CA THR A 8 10.19 12.75 -17.61
C THR A 8 10.35 11.60 -16.61
N PRO A 9 9.26 11.17 -15.92
CA PRO A 9 9.34 10.12 -14.90
C PRO A 9 9.84 8.81 -15.50
N LEU A 10 10.65 8.06 -14.73
CA LEU A 10 11.20 6.76 -15.16
C LEU A 10 10.11 5.74 -15.47
N VAL A 11 9.05 5.75 -14.66
CA VAL A 11 7.87 4.88 -14.80
C VAL A 11 6.64 5.78 -14.88
N ARG A 12 5.76 5.49 -15.83
CA ARG A 12 4.42 6.10 -15.91
C ARG A 12 3.37 5.01 -15.85
N ILE A 13 2.49 5.10 -14.86
CA ILE A 13 1.31 4.25 -14.73
C ILE A 13 0.08 5.14 -14.93
N VAL A 14 -0.84 4.70 -15.79
CA VAL A 14 -2.10 5.39 -16.06
C VAL A 14 -3.24 4.40 -15.87
N PHE A 15 -4.22 4.77 -15.07
CA PHE A 15 -5.45 4.01 -14.87
C PHE A 15 -6.63 4.77 -15.45
N ASN A 16 -7.58 4.06 -16.05
CA ASN A 16 -8.77 4.63 -16.66
C ASN A 16 -10.01 4.25 -15.86
N SER A 17 -10.78 5.27 -15.45
CA SER A 17 -12.06 5.11 -14.74
C SER A 17 -11.96 4.21 -13.51
N ILE A 18 -11.13 4.65 -12.55
CA ILE A 18 -10.95 3.97 -11.27
C ILE A 18 -12.19 4.16 -10.40
N ARG A 19 -12.65 3.07 -9.79
CA ARG A 19 -13.56 3.07 -8.64
C ARG A 19 -12.89 2.27 -7.52
N ILE A 20 -12.63 2.92 -6.39
CA ILE A 20 -12.11 2.27 -5.19
C ILE A 20 -13.12 2.50 -4.08
N ALA A 21 -13.49 1.42 -3.40
CA ALA A 21 -14.33 1.45 -2.22
C ALA A 21 -13.66 0.68 -1.08
N LEU A 22 -13.79 1.22 0.12
CA LEU A 22 -13.28 0.62 1.35
C LEU A 22 -14.48 0.25 2.22
N TYR A 23 -14.49 -0.98 2.70
CA TYR A 23 -15.51 -1.49 3.61
C TYR A 23 -14.86 -2.06 4.87
N LYS A 24 -15.70 -2.39 5.86
CA LYS A 24 -15.27 -3.17 7.02
C LYS A 24 -14.83 -4.55 6.53
N ALA A 25 -13.73 -5.08 7.09
CA ALA A 25 -13.21 -6.39 6.72
C ALA A 25 -14.18 -7.52 7.12
N ASP A 26 -14.30 -8.55 6.28
CA ASP A 26 -15.33 -9.59 6.46
C ASP A 26 -15.06 -10.47 7.68
N PHE A 27 -13.78 -10.74 7.99
CA PHE A 27 -13.37 -11.57 9.12
C PHE A 27 -13.67 -10.94 10.50
N GLU A 28 -14.04 -9.66 10.58
CA GLU A 28 -14.38 -9.00 11.85
C GLU A 28 -15.70 -9.49 12.46
N GLN A 29 -16.45 -10.35 11.75
CA GLN A 29 -17.67 -10.97 12.25
C GLN A 29 -17.41 -12.01 13.35
N ASN A 30 -16.20 -12.56 13.43
CA ASN A 30 -15.79 -13.55 14.42
C ASN A 30 -14.83 -12.92 15.44
N GLU A 31 -14.94 -13.28 16.72
CA GLU A 31 -14.13 -12.71 17.82
C GLU A 31 -12.61 -12.79 17.56
N ASN A 32 -12.14 -13.90 16.97
CA ASN A 32 -10.73 -14.11 16.63
C ASN A 32 -10.43 -14.05 15.12
N GLY A 33 -11.38 -13.60 14.30
CA GLY A 33 -11.28 -13.71 12.84
C GLY A 33 -10.10 -12.95 12.25
N LEU A 34 -9.69 -11.83 12.85
CA LEU A 34 -8.51 -11.08 12.43
C LEU A 34 -7.21 -11.87 12.59
N MET A 35 -6.98 -12.49 13.75
CA MET A 35 -5.75 -13.25 14.01
C MET A 35 -5.74 -14.57 13.23
N ASP A 36 -6.92 -15.17 13.02
CA ASP A 36 -7.05 -16.35 12.16
C ASP A 36 -6.74 -16.02 10.70
N TYR A 37 -7.23 -14.89 10.19
CA TYR A 37 -6.93 -14.40 8.86
C TYR A 37 -5.43 -14.12 8.69
N LEU A 38 -4.81 -13.42 9.65
CA LEU A 38 -3.38 -13.14 9.63
C LEU A 38 -2.53 -14.40 9.72
N HIS A 39 -2.96 -15.41 10.48
CA HIS A 39 -2.29 -16.71 10.52
C HIS A 39 -2.34 -17.42 9.16
N ASP A 40 -3.51 -17.48 8.51
CA ASP A 40 -3.67 -18.11 7.19
C ASP A 40 -2.85 -17.38 6.11
N VAL A 41 -3.09 -16.07 5.95
CA VAL A 41 -2.46 -15.26 4.90
C VAL A 41 -0.98 -15.02 5.18
N GLY A 42 -0.61 -14.89 6.45
CA GLY A 42 0.78 -14.75 6.91
C GLY A 42 1.58 -16.05 6.89
N LYS A 43 1.04 -17.14 6.34
CA LYS A 43 1.70 -18.45 6.20
C LYS A 43 2.15 -19.06 7.54
N GLY A 44 1.25 -19.06 8.52
CA GLY A 44 1.52 -19.58 9.86
C GLY A 44 2.01 -18.52 10.84
N LEU A 45 1.61 -17.26 10.66
CA LEU A 45 1.90 -16.21 11.63
C LEU A 45 1.31 -16.59 13.00
N PRO A 46 2.10 -16.64 14.08
CA PRO A 46 1.60 -17.02 15.41
C PRO A 46 0.40 -16.16 15.84
N LYS A 47 -0.66 -16.79 16.35
CA LYS A 47 -1.90 -16.07 16.72
C LYS A 47 -1.75 -15.16 17.93
N ASP A 48 -0.67 -15.34 18.70
CA ASP A 48 -0.31 -14.53 19.86
C ASP A 48 0.58 -13.33 19.49
N THR A 49 0.95 -13.16 18.21
CA THR A 49 1.71 -12.00 17.72
C THR A 49 1.03 -10.69 18.12
N LYS A 50 1.83 -9.77 18.64
CA LYS A 50 1.39 -8.43 19.05
C LYS A 50 1.71 -7.44 17.96
N PHE A 51 0.85 -6.44 17.80
CA PHE A 51 0.98 -5.41 16.79
C PHE A 51 0.97 -4.03 17.45
N SER A 52 1.88 -3.16 17.03
CA SER A 52 1.89 -1.73 17.38
C SER A 52 0.88 -0.94 16.54
N LEU A 53 0.65 -1.38 15.29
CA LEU A 53 -0.34 -0.83 14.37
C LEU A 53 -1.08 -1.99 13.70
N ILE A 54 -2.40 -1.90 13.63
CA ILE A 54 -3.22 -2.82 12.85
C ILE A 54 -4.40 -2.07 12.22
N VAL A 55 -4.53 -2.18 10.91
CA VAL A 55 -5.58 -1.52 10.13
C VAL A 55 -6.19 -2.53 9.15
N PRO A 56 -7.28 -3.21 9.56
CA PRO A 56 -8.05 -4.09 8.68
C PRO A 56 -9.03 -3.30 7.83
N MET A 57 -9.20 -3.73 6.57
CA MET A 57 -10.20 -3.18 5.65
C MET A 57 -10.50 -4.19 4.54
N HIS A 58 -11.69 -4.10 3.94
CA HIS A 58 -11.98 -4.75 2.67
C HIS A 58 -11.82 -3.73 1.54
N ILE A 59 -11.04 -4.06 0.50
CA ILE A 59 -10.77 -3.18 -0.64
C ILE A 59 -11.41 -3.75 -1.90
N SER A 60 -12.36 -3.00 -2.45
CA SER A 60 -12.92 -3.19 -3.79
C SER A 60 -12.28 -2.19 -4.74
N TRP A 61 -11.53 -2.66 -5.73
CA TRP A 61 -10.94 -1.81 -6.76
C TRP A 61 -11.33 -2.28 -8.16
N GLN A 62 -12.02 -1.41 -8.88
CA GLN A 62 -12.49 -1.64 -10.24
C GLN A 62 -11.88 -0.57 -11.17
N MET A 63 -11.50 -0.98 -12.38
CA MET A 63 -11.06 -0.04 -13.42
C MET A 63 -11.29 -0.63 -14.81
N GLU A 64 -11.20 0.23 -15.83
CA GLU A 64 -11.50 -0.14 -17.21
C GLU A 64 -10.26 -0.31 -18.07
N GLY A 65 -9.14 0.21 -17.64
CA GLY A 65 -7.90 0.08 -18.38
C GLY A 65 -6.75 0.58 -17.55
N ALA A 66 -5.57 0.06 -17.87
CA ALA A 66 -4.36 0.39 -17.18
C ALA A 66 -3.18 0.24 -18.12
N THR A 67 -2.25 1.20 -18.08
CA THR A 67 -1.01 1.10 -18.84
C THR A 67 0.18 1.46 -17.96
N MET A 68 1.25 0.67 -18.06
CA MET A 68 2.53 0.94 -17.42
C MET A 68 3.61 1.02 -18.50
N ARG A 69 4.37 2.12 -18.50
CA ARG A 69 5.48 2.34 -19.43
C ARG A 69 6.73 2.80 -18.68
N LEU A 70 7.90 2.40 -19.19
CA LEU A 70 9.17 2.99 -18.81
C LEU A 70 9.54 4.08 -19.81
N ARG A 71 10.23 5.14 -19.36
CA ARG A 71 10.63 6.26 -20.22
C ARG A 71 11.46 5.82 -21.42
N ASP A 72 12.39 4.90 -21.19
CA ASP A 72 13.42 4.50 -22.16
C ASP A 72 13.10 3.13 -22.79
N PHE A 73 11.88 2.61 -22.61
CA PHE A 73 11.44 1.33 -23.16
C PHE A 73 10.24 1.52 -24.10
N PRO A 74 10.33 1.08 -25.37
CA PRO A 74 9.29 1.34 -26.36
C PRO A 74 8.00 0.53 -26.11
N LEU A 75 8.07 -0.57 -25.35
CA LEU A 75 6.94 -1.43 -25.05
C LEU A 75 6.31 -1.08 -23.70
N TYR A 76 5.03 -1.41 -23.55
CA TYR A 76 4.36 -1.37 -22.28
C TYR A 76 4.84 -2.53 -21.40
N LEU A 77 5.12 -2.26 -20.14
CA LEU A 77 5.31 -3.33 -19.15
C LEU A 77 3.99 -4.02 -18.81
N PHE A 78 2.89 -3.27 -18.88
CA PHE A 78 1.54 -3.76 -18.65
C PHE A 78 0.57 -2.92 -19.48
N SER A 79 -0.37 -3.57 -20.15
CA SER A 79 -1.41 -2.91 -20.93
C SER A 79 -2.70 -3.69 -20.83
N LEU A 80 -3.68 -3.10 -20.15
CA LEU A 80 -5.07 -3.53 -20.12
C LEU A 80 -5.87 -2.49 -20.90
N PRO A 81 -6.31 -2.78 -22.13
CA PRO A 81 -6.99 -1.81 -22.97
C PRO A 81 -8.38 -1.50 -22.42
N ARG A 82 -8.80 -0.25 -22.60
CA ARG A 82 -10.18 0.17 -22.29
C ARG A 82 -11.14 -0.46 -23.29
N PRO A 83 -12.26 -1.06 -22.86
CA PRO A 83 -13.26 -1.58 -23.78
C PRO A 83 -13.84 -0.41 -24.57
N GLN A 84 -14.03 -0.61 -25.88
CA GLN A 84 -14.68 0.37 -26.72
C GLN A 84 -16.15 0.49 -26.29
N ALA A 85 -16.65 1.72 -26.13
CA ALA A 85 -18.05 1.95 -25.84
C ALA A 85 -18.87 1.48 -27.04
N GLN A 86 -19.59 0.35 -26.88
CA GLN A 86 -20.63 -0.01 -27.82
C GLN A 86 -21.71 1.07 -27.71
N ASN A 87 -21.87 1.89 -28.74
CA ASN A 87 -22.96 2.86 -28.96
C ASN A 87 -22.77 4.31 -28.50
N GLY A 88 -21.53 4.80 -28.27
CA GLY A 88 -21.23 6.25 -28.23
C GLY A 88 -21.88 7.09 -27.12
N HIS A 89 -22.71 6.50 -26.25
CA HIS A 89 -23.40 7.21 -25.18
C HIS A 89 -22.65 7.01 -23.85
N GLN A 90 -22.31 8.13 -23.20
CA GLN A 90 -21.77 8.18 -21.83
C GLN A 90 -22.90 7.91 -20.82
N GLN A 91 -23.55 6.75 -20.87
CA GLN A 91 -24.42 6.32 -19.79
C GLN A 91 -23.59 5.70 -18.67
N GLU A 92 -24.14 5.75 -17.46
CA GLU A 92 -23.58 5.14 -16.26
C GLU A 92 -23.17 3.70 -16.59
N ARG A 93 -21.86 3.47 -16.66
CA ARG A 93 -21.33 2.25 -17.24
C ARG A 93 -21.55 1.10 -16.30
N ASP A 94 -22.23 0.08 -16.82
CA ASP A 94 -22.54 -1.15 -16.11
C ASP A 94 -21.24 -1.80 -15.58
N LEU A 95 -21.31 -2.43 -14.41
CA LEU A 95 -20.20 -3.15 -13.77
C LEU A 95 -19.59 -4.22 -14.70
N SER A 96 -20.37 -4.70 -15.67
CA SER A 96 -19.92 -5.61 -16.72
C SER A 96 -18.77 -5.06 -17.58
N GLN A 97 -18.61 -3.73 -17.63
CA GLN A 97 -17.64 -3.00 -18.47
C GLN A 97 -16.28 -2.77 -17.82
N TYR A 98 -16.12 -3.04 -16.51
CA TYR A 98 -14.80 -3.01 -15.87
C TYR A 98 -13.96 -4.21 -16.34
N THR A 99 -12.76 -3.91 -16.83
CA THR A 99 -11.79 -4.92 -17.31
C THR A 99 -10.94 -5.48 -16.18
N TRP A 100 -10.89 -4.76 -15.06
CA TRP A 100 -10.20 -5.16 -13.85
C TRP A 100 -11.14 -5.04 -12.67
N GLN A 101 -11.23 -6.11 -11.90
CA GLN A 101 -11.90 -6.15 -10.61
C GLN A 101 -10.96 -6.81 -9.62
N PHE A 102 -10.65 -6.11 -8.55
CA PHE A 102 -9.84 -6.57 -7.43
C PHE A 102 -10.73 -6.51 -6.20
N GLU A 103 -10.81 -7.61 -5.48
CA GLU A 103 -11.48 -7.70 -4.18
C GLU A 103 -10.54 -8.39 -3.21
N SER A 104 -10.34 -7.81 -2.02
CA SER A 104 -9.52 -8.41 -0.98
C SER A 104 -9.84 -7.82 0.38
N ASP A 105 -9.95 -8.68 1.38
CA ASP A 105 -9.60 -8.27 2.74
C ASP A 105 -8.10 -7.93 2.78
N PHE A 106 -7.77 -6.80 3.40
CA PHE A 106 -6.43 -6.21 3.41
C PHE A 106 -6.11 -5.71 4.82
N VAL A 107 -5.01 -6.17 5.37
CA VAL A 107 -4.55 -5.73 6.70
C VAL A 107 -3.18 -5.10 6.58
N ILE A 108 -3.07 -3.85 7.02
CA ILE A 108 -1.77 -3.20 7.26
C ILE A 108 -1.42 -3.46 8.73
N ALA A 109 -0.27 -4.07 8.99
CA ALA A 109 0.13 -4.37 10.36
C ALA A 109 1.62 -4.09 10.59
N ASP A 110 1.93 -3.48 11.74
CA ASP A 110 3.28 -3.34 12.26
C ASP A 110 3.42 -4.27 13.47
N GLU A 111 4.27 -5.28 13.35
CA GLU A 111 4.49 -6.27 14.40
C GLU A 111 5.32 -5.66 15.53
N MET A 112 4.87 -5.88 16.77
CA MET A 112 5.65 -5.54 17.93
C MET A 112 6.74 -6.60 18.13
N CYS A 113 7.98 -6.17 18.20
CA CYS A 113 9.13 -7.03 18.42
C CYS A 113 9.87 -6.63 19.70
N GLY A 114 10.81 -7.47 20.13
CA GLY A 114 11.55 -7.26 21.36
C GLY A 114 12.58 -6.14 21.24
N ILE A 115 13.34 -5.97 22.32
CA ILE A 115 14.33 -4.90 22.48
C ILE A 115 15.45 -4.98 21.44
N GLU A 116 15.67 -6.14 20.84
CA GLU A 116 16.58 -6.39 19.73
C GLU A 116 16.27 -5.56 18.48
N SER A 117 15.01 -5.17 18.30
CA SER A 117 14.51 -4.35 17.18
C SER A 117 14.48 -2.86 17.51
N ILE A 118 15.00 -2.46 18.69
CA ILE A 118 15.15 -1.07 19.08
C ILE A 118 16.60 -0.63 18.82
N ARG A 119 16.75 0.56 18.25
CA ARG A 119 18.03 1.25 18.11
C ARG A 119 17.94 2.59 18.80
N THR A 120 18.85 2.84 19.73
CA THR A 120 18.94 4.13 20.40
C THR A 120 19.83 5.05 19.59
N LEU A 121 19.32 6.21 19.20
CA LEU A 121 20.07 7.26 18.54
C LEU A 121 20.25 8.42 19.51
N GLN A 122 21.49 8.86 19.70
CA GLN A 122 21.75 10.12 20.38
C GLN A 122 21.41 11.28 19.47
N SER A 123 20.46 12.10 19.90
CA SER A 123 20.10 13.34 19.24
C SER A 123 20.58 14.53 20.06
N ILE A 124 21.28 15.47 19.42
CA ILE A 124 21.70 16.71 20.05
C ILE A 124 20.49 17.64 20.15
N VAL A 125 20.09 17.98 21.37
CA VAL A 125 19.01 18.93 21.66
C VAL A 125 19.54 20.35 21.71
N ILE A 126 20.69 20.55 22.37
CA ILE A 126 21.36 21.84 22.46
C ILE A 126 22.81 21.65 21.99
N PRO A 127 23.17 22.24 20.85
CA PRO A 127 24.54 22.19 20.38
C PRO A 127 25.43 23.16 21.19
N PRO A 128 26.75 22.93 21.23
CA PRO A 128 27.64 23.61 22.18
C PRO A 128 27.67 25.13 22.00
N HIS A 129 27.53 25.62 20.77
CA HIS A 129 27.49 27.05 20.43
C HIS A 129 26.22 27.78 20.91
N HIS A 130 25.17 27.05 21.29
CA HIS A 130 23.95 27.62 21.88
C HIS A 130 23.89 27.47 23.40
N SER A 131 24.90 26.86 24.01
CA SER A 131 24.97 26.67 25.46
C SER A 131 25.86 27.73 26.12
N LEU A 132 25.39 28.33 27.22
CA LEU A 132 26.14 29.34 27.97
C LEU A 132 27.46 28.79 28.56
N ASN A 133 27.52 27.47 28.78
CA ASN A 133 28.65 26.75 29.37
C ASN A 133 29.45 25.92 28.36
N GLY A 134 29.14 25.98 27.06
CA GLY A 134 29.81 25.17 26.02
C GLY A 134 29.46 23.67 26.03
N ASN A 135 28.53 23.24 26.89
CA ASN A 135 28.12 21.84 26.99
C ASN A 135 27.17 21.39 25.88
N ILE A 136 27.29 20.13 25.49
CA ILE A 136 26.38 19.47 24.54
C ILE A 136 25.30 18.76 25.36
N TYR A 137 24.03 19.05 25.05
CA TYR A 137 22.90 18.35 25.68
C TYR A 137 22.29 17.42 24.64
N THR A 138 22.32 16.12 24.92
CA THR A 138 21.77 15.08 24.07
C THR A 138 20.59 14.38 24.74
N ILE A 139 19.71 13.80 23.93
CA ILE A 139 18.67 12.87 24.37
C ILE A 139 18.81 11.56 23.59
N ASP A 140 18.65 10.46 24.31
CA ASP A 140 18.61 9.13 23.73
C ASP A 140 17.20 8.86 23.19
N ILE A 141 17.07 8.77 21.86
CA ILE A 141 15.79 8.50 21.19
C ILE A 141 15.77 7.02 20.77
N PRO A 142 14.93 6.18 21.40
CA PRO A 142 14.71 4.83 20.92
C PRO A 142 13.88 4.86 19.62
N LYS A 143 14.35 4.17 18.59
CA LYS A 143 13.67 3.99 17.31
C LYS A 143 13.47 2.50 17.07
N SER A 144 12.22 2.09 16.85
CA SER A 144 11.90 0.75 16.35
C SER A 144 12.23 0.67 14.86
N ILE A 145 12.87 -0.42 14.44
CA ILE A 145 13.17 -0.72 13.03
C ILE A 145 12.22 -1.78 12.44
N MET A 146 11.03 -1.95 13.01
CA MET A 146 10.05 -2.92 12.52
C MET A 146 9.42 -2.48 11.19
N PRO A 147 9.36 -3.39 10.19
CA PRO A 147 8.71 -3.09 8.93
C PRO A 147 7.20 -3.24 9.07
N VAL A 148 6.48 -2.25 8.55
CA VAL A 148 5.05 -2.39 8.29
C VAL A 148 4.85 -3.42 7.19
N LYS A 149 3.99 -4.41 7.45
CA LYS A 149 3.63 -5.49 6.53
C LYS A 149 2.19 -5.33 6.07
N THR A 150 1.88 -5.92 4.93
CA THR A 150 0.53 -5.99 4.39
C THR A 150 0.14 -7.44 4.16
N TYR A 151 -1.05 -7.82 4.60
CA TYR A 151 -1.62 -9.17 4.48
C TYR A 151 -2.87 -9.08 3.64
N ALA A 152 -2.88 -9.79 2.51
CA ALA A 152 -3.98 -9.79 1.57
C ALA A 152 -4.07 -11.14 0.85
N LYS A 153 -5.29 -11.56 0.51
CA LYS A 153 -5.56 -12.71 -0.35
C LYS A 153 -6.41 -12.23 -1.52
N PRO A 154 -5.82 -11.51 -2.49
CA PRO A 154 -6.58 -10.80 -3.48
C PRO A 154 -7.23 -11.74 -4.50
N PHE A 155 -8.50 -11.50 -4.78
CA PHE A 155 -9.20 -12.04 -5.93
C PHE A 155 -9.16 -11.02 -7.06
N ILE A 156 -8.54 -11.38 -8.18
CA ILE A 156 -8.37 -10.50 -9.34
C ILE A 156 -9.07 -11.13 -10.54
N LYS A 157 -10.06 -10.42 -11.09
CA LYS A 157 -10.74 -10.79 -12.31
C LYS A 157 -10.36 -9.81 -13.41
N ILE A 158 -9.73 -10.33 -14.45
CA ILE A 158 -9.36 -9.58 -15.64
C ILE A 158 -10.27 -10.01 -16.80
N LYS A 159 -10.86 -9.02 -17.47
CA LYS A 159 -11.60 -9.21 -18.72
C LYS A 159 -10.90 -8.40 -19.80
N SER A 160 -10.34 -9.07 -20.78
CA SER A 160 -9.75 -8.43 -21.97
C SER A 160 -10.40 -9.00 -23.21
N THR A 161 -10.77 -8.13 -24.14
CA THR A 161 -11.16 -8.50 -25.51
C THR A 161 -9.99 -8.47 -26.48
N ALA A 162 -8.83 -7.98 -26.03
CA ALA A 162 -7.59 -8.00 -26.78
C ALA A 162 -6.71 -9.19 -26.33
N PRO A 163 -5.97 -9.83 -27.26
CA PRO A 163 -5.06 -10.93 -26.98
C PRO A 163 -3.90 -10.53 -26.05
#